data_AF-A0A6M2E267-F1
#
_entry.id   AF-A0A6M2E267-F1
#
_cell.length_a   1.000
_cell.length_b   1.000
_cell.length_c   1.000
_cell.angle_alpha   90.00
_cell.angle_beta   90.00
_cell.angle_gamma   90.00
#
_symmetry.space_group_name_H-M   'P 1'
#
loop_
_entity.id
_entity.type
_entity.pdbx_description
1 polymer ?
#
loop_
_entity_poly.entity_id
_entity_poly.type
_entity_poly.pdbx_seq_one_letter_code
_entity_poly.pdbx_strand_id
1 'polypeptide(L)'
;MVNVIALCSTFALLVGLSVASDEASPQGPGDIARRFEQIEQTCFEEALLTPEEIRTVVSVRQRATQEVGSRNVNRQIDFLEYIDRYAPSTEIAQGIRSKWNAFTVCVGREAAKLVPRP
;
A
#
# COMPACT_ATOMS: atom_id res chain seq x y z
N MET A 1 -59.82 13.19 -36.74
CA MET A 1 -59.81 14.62 -37.12
C MET A 1 -59.60 15.39 -35.83
N VAL A 2 -58.53 16.14 -35.54
CA VAL A 2 -57.45 16.75 -36.33
C VAL A 2 -56.17 16.70 -35.49
N ASN A 3 -55.06 16.48 -36.18
CA ASN A 3 -53.67 16.51 -35.70
C ASN A 3 -53.12 17.91 -35.98
N VAL A 4 -52.50 18.61 -35.02
CA VAL A 4 -51.50 19.66 -35.31
C VAL A 4 -50.42 19.64 -34.23
N ILE A 5 -49.22 19.28 -34.69
CA ILE A 5 -47.98 19.09 -33.96
C ILE A 5 -47.33 20.46 -33.74
N ALA A 6 -47.03 20.77 -32.48
CA ALA A 6 -46.18 21.90 -32.11
C ALA A 6 -44.78 21.39 -31.75
N LEU A 7 -43.84 21.68 -32.66
CA LEU A 7 -42.44 22.11 -32.46
C LEU A 7 -41.68 21.57 -31.23
N CYS A 8 -40.54 20.92 -31.48
CA CYS A 8 -39.23 21.57 -31.30
C CYS A 8 -38.08 20.62 -31.66
N SER A 9 -37.15 21.16 -32.44
CA SER A 9 -35.96 20.51 -32.99
C SER A 9 -35.07 19.90 -31.91
N THR A 10 -34.73 18.63 -32.07
CA THR A 10 -33.70 17.94 -31.28
C THR A 10 -32.32 18.42 -31.72
N PHE A 11 -31.76 19.40 -30.98
CA PHE A 11 -30.33 19.67 -31.04
C PHE A 11 -29.59 18.49 -30.39
N ALA A 12 -28.93 17.71 -31.24
CA ALA A 12 -27.94 16.73 -30.83
C ALA A 12 -26.72 17.46 -30.26
N LEU A 13 -26.71 17.65 -28.94
CA LEU A 13 -25.51 18.03 -28.21
C LEU A 13 -24.87 16.76 -27.65
N LEU A 14 -23.86 16.29 -28.38
CA LEU A 14 -22.78 15.44 -27.89
C LEU A 14 -22.22 16.07 -26.62
N VAL A 15 -22.75 15.67 -25.46
CA VAL A 15 -22.04 15.85 -24.21
C VAL A 15 -20.91 14.85 -24.25
N GLY A 16 -19.75 15.34 -24.69
CA GLY A 16 -18.50 14.61 -24.63
C GLY A 16 -18.37 14.04 -23.23
N LEU A 17 -18.28 12.71 -23.16
CA LEU A 17 -17.77 12.01 -21.99
C LEU A 17 -16.33 12.48 -21.82
N SER A 18 -16.18 13.61 -21.15
CA SER A 18 -14.98 13.91 -20.41
C SER A 18 -14.95 12.83 -19.34
N VAL A 19 -14.30 11.71 -19.66
CA VAL A 19 -13.72 10.87 -18.63
C VAL A 19 -12.68 11.80 -18.01
N ALA A 20 -13.13 12.58 -17.03
CA ALA A 20 -12.26 13.10 -16.01
C ALA A 20 -11.67 11.82 -15.41
N SER A 21 -10.50 11.43 -15.90
CA SER A 21 -9.62 10.57 -15.15
C SER A 21 -9.56 11.20 -13.79
N ASP A 22 -10.19 10.50 -12.84
CA ASP A 22 -10.21 10.82 -11.44
C ASP A 22 -8.75 10.78 -11.01
N GLU A 23 -8.08 11.92 -11.17
CA GLU A 23 -6.81 12.25 -10.54
C GLU A 23 -7.16 12.36 -9.04
N ALA A 24 -7.44 11.20 -8.45
CA ALA A 24 -7.74 11.02 -7.05
C ALA A 24 -6.44 11.35 -6.30
N SER A 25 -6.24 12.66 -6.14
CA SER A 25 -5.34 13.24 -5.16
C SER A 25 -5.58 12.51 -3.85
N PRO A 26 -4.55 11.98 -3.17
CA PRO A 26 -4.75 11.20 -1.96
C PRO A 26 -5.59 12.02 -0.97
N GLN A 27 -6.79 11.56 -0.65
CA GLN A 27 -7.72 12.28 0.23
C GLN A 27 -7.27 12.05 1.68
N GLY A 28 -6.21 12.75 2.07
CA GLY A 28 -5.72 12.85 3.44
C GLY A 28 -4.82 11.70 3.93
N PRO A 29 -4.34 11.80 5.18
CA PRO A 29 -3.36 10.88 5.75
C PRO A 29 -3.84 9.41 5.84
N GLY A 30 -5.14 9.19 5.99
CA GLY A 30 -5.74 7.86 6.10
C GLY A 30 -5.66 7.06 4.79
N ASP A 31 -5.80 7.71 3.64
CA ASP A 31 -5.66 7.06 2.34
C ASP A 31 -4.23 6.63 2.05
N ILE A 32 -3.25 7.40 2.52
CA ILE A 32 -1.84 7.06 2.39
C ILE A 32 -1.52 5.83 3.24
N ALA A 33 -1.98 5.78 4.49
CA ALA A 33 -1.80 4.62 5.36
C ALA A 33 -2.38 3.34 4.74
N ARG A 34 -3.62 3.40 4.23
CA ARG A 34 -4.27 2.26 3.55
C ARG A 34 -3.50 1.79 2.31
N ARG A 35 -2.96 2.72 1.51
CA ARG A 35 -2.12 2.37 0.35
C ARG A 35 -0.83 1.68 0.78
N PHE A 36 -0.18 2.14 1.86
CA PHE A 36 0.99 1.47 2.40
C PHE A 36 0.65 0.05 2.87
N GLU A 37 -0.44 -0.15 3.60
CA GLU A 37 -0.88 -1.49 4.03
C GLU A 37 -1.11 -2.43 2.83
N GLN A 38 -1.72 -1.93 1.75
CA GLN A 38 -1.90 -2.70 0.52
C GLN A 38 -0.56 -3.08 -0.13
N ILE A 39 0.39 -2.14 -0.19
CA ILE A 39 1.74 -2.40 -0.70
C ILE A 39 2.43 -3.48 0.14
N GLU A 40 2.36 -3.38 1.47
CA GLU A 40 2.98 -4.37 2.34
C GLU A 40 2.39 -5.76 2.15
N GLN A 41 1.07 -5.87 2.03
CA GLN A 41 0.41 -7.14 1.78
C GLN A 41 0.85 -7.76 0.45
N THR A 42 0.87 -6.98 -0.63
CA THR A 42 1.38 -7.44 -1.94
C THR A 42 2.83 -7.90 -1.83
N CYS A 43 3.66 -7.17 -1.10
CA CYS A 43 5.08 -7.50 -0.98
C CYS A 43 5.36 -8.68 -0.04
N PHE A 44 4.50 -8.94 0.94
CA PHE A 44 4.55 -10.19 1.71
C PHE A 44 4.28 -11.41 0.83
N GLU A 45 3.28 -11.31 -0.04
CA GLU A 45 2.92 -12.37 -0.98
C GLU A 45 4.02 -12.61 -2.01
N GLU A 46 4.55 -11.54 -2.64
CA GLU A 46 5.63 -11.65 -3.62
C GLU A 46 6.93 -12.22 -3.03
N ALA A 47 7.25 -11.84 -1.80
CA ALA A 47 8.41 -12.37 -1.08
C ALA A 47 8.17 -13.78 -0.50
N LEU A 48 6.96 -14.34 -0.67
CA LEU A 48 6.56 -15.66 -0.19
C LEU A 48 6.69 -15.81 1.33
N LEU A 49 6.39 -14.76 2.10
CA LEU A 49 6.34 -14.88 3.56
C LEU A 49 5.14 -15.74 3.96
N THR A 50 5.37 -16.64 4.91
CA THR A 50 4.30 -17.43 5.51
C THR A 50 3.44 -16.56 6.45
N PRO A 51 2.21 -16.99 6.78
CA PRO A 51 1.39 -16.26 7.75
C PRO A 51 2.05 -16.05 9.12
N GLU A 52 2.86 -17.01 9.59
CA GLU A 52 3.60 -16.89 10.85
C GLU A 52 4.70 -15.83 10.78
N GLU A 53 5.44 -15.80 9.66
CA GLU A 53 6.48 -14.81 9.40
C GLU A 53 5.89 -13.40 9.28
N ILE A 54 4.76 -13.24 8.59
CA ILE A 54 4.05 -11.95 8.49
C ILE A 54 3.62 -11.46 9.86
N ARG A 55 2.97 -12.31 10.67
CA ARG A 55 2.58 -11.98 12.05
C ARG A 55 3.78 -11.57 12.90
N THR A 56 4.91 -12.24 12.72
CA THR A 56 6.15 -11.91 13.41
C THR A 56 6.69 -10.54 12.98
N VAL A 57 6.76 -10.25 11.68
CA VAL A 57 7.20 -8.94 11.17
C VAL A 57 6.34 -7.80 11.73
N VAL A 58 5.02 -7.95 11.66
CA VAL A 58 4.07 -6.92 12.16
C VAL A 58 4.23 -6.71 13.66
N SER A 59 4.27 -7.79 14.43
CA SER A 59 4.38 -7.71 15.90
C SER A 59 5.72 -7.12 16.36
N VAL A 60 6.83 -7.50 15.72
CA VAL A 60 8.16 -6.95 16.01
C VAL A 60 8.22 -5.46 15.65
N ARG A 61 7.64 -5.05 14.53
CA ARG A 61 7.56 -3.62 14.17
C ARG A 61 6.71 -2.83 15.17
N GLN A 62 5.58 -3.38 15.60
CA GLN A 62 4.72 -2.74 16.59
C GLN A 62 5.45 -2.57 17.92
N ARG A 63 6.16 -3.61 18.39
CA ARG A 63 7.02 -3.53 19.57
C ARG A 63 8.11 -2.47 19.43
N ALA A 64 8.87 -2.50 18.34
CA ALA A 64 9.91 -1.52 18.05
C ALA A 64 9.35 -0.08 18.05
N THR A 65 8.18 0.12 17.46
CA THR A 65 7.48 1.42 17.46
C THR A 65 7.05 1.85 18.86
N GLN A 66 6.58 0.93 19.70
CA GLN A 66 6.24 1.22 21.09
C GLN A 66 7.46 1.59 21.94
N GLU A 67 8.61 0.97 21.66
CA GLU A 67 9.84 1.17 22.44
C GLU A 67 10.56 2.47 22.10
N VAL A 68 10.70 2.82 20.81
CA VAL A 68 11.48 4.02 20.40
C VAL A 68 10.63 5.12 19.75
N GLY A 69 9.35 4.85 19.48
CA GLY A 69 8.46 5.76 18.76
C GLY A 69 8.61 5.64 17.24
N SER A 70 7.52 5.89 16.51
CA SER A 70 7.45 5.74 15.04
C SER A 70 8.45 6.61 14.28
N ARG A 71 8.84 7.77 14.84
CA ARG A 71 9.83 8.67 14.23
C ARG A 71 11.27 8.18 14.33
N ASN A 72 11.55 7.25 15.25
CA ASN A 72 12.91 6.80 15.55
C ASN A 72 13.16 5.34 15.17
N VAL A 73 12.11 4.55 14.87
CA VAL A 73 12.22 3.11 14.61
C VAL A 73 13.28 2.79 13.55
N ASN A 74 13.25 3.48 12.40
CA ASN A 74 14.21 3.26 11.31
C ASN A 74 15.59 3.91 11.55
N ARG A 75 15.78 4.63 12.66
CA ARG A 75 17.05 5.31 13.00
C ARG A 75 17.81 4.60 14.11
N GLN A 76 17.09 3.99 15.05
CA GLN A 76 17.67 3.42 16.26
C GLN A 76 17.66 1.89 16.28
N ILE A 77 16.91 1.26 15.38
CA ILE A 77 16.75 -0.20 15.35
C ILE A 77 17.18 -0.74 14.00
N ASP A 78 18.12 -1.68 14.02
CA ASP A 78 18.27 -2.63 12.91
C ASP A 78 17.11 -3.63 13.02
N PHE A 79 16.20 -3.57 12.06
CA PHE A 79 14.99 -4.38 12.09
C PHE A 79 15.30 -5.88 12.06
N LEU A 80 16.33 -6.32 11.32
CA LEU A 80 16.66 -7.75 11.24
C LEU A 80 17.29 -8.26 12.53
N GLU A 81 18.10 -7.45 13.22
CA GLU A 81 18.58 -7.80 14.57
C GLU A 81 17.41 -7.88 15.58
N TYR A 82 16.40 -7.01 15.42
CA TYR A 82 15.19 -7.06 16.24
C TYR A 82 14.37 -8.33 15.98
N ILE A 83 14.27 -8.75 14.71
CA ILE A 83 13.64 -10.02 14.35
C ILE A 83 14.39 -11.19 14.99
N ASP A 84 15.71 -11.23 14.91
CA ASP A 84 16.52 -12.30 15.51
C ASP A 84 16.31 -12.41 17.03
N ARG A 85 16.07 -11.28 17.71
CA ARG A 85 15.85 -11.24 19.16
C ARG A 85 14.44 -11.65 19.58
N TYR A 86 13.42 -11.30 18.79
CA TYR A 86 12.02 -11.35 19.22
C TYR A 86 11.14 -12.31 18.42
N ALA A 87 11.66 -12.94 17.36
CA ALA A 87 10.96 -14.02 16.68
C ALA A 87 10.69 -15.20 17.65
N PRO A 88 9.59 -15.93 17.48
CA PRO A 88 9.23 -17.05 18.35
C PRO A 88 10.19 -18.24 18.23
N SER A 89 10.97 -18.31 17.14
CA SER A 89 12.02 -19.32 16.94
C SER A 89 13.09 -18.83 15.97
N THR A 90 14.25 -19.47 16.01
CA THR A 90 15.34 -19.25 15.04
C THR A 90 14.88 -19.57 13.61
N GLU A 91 14.02 -20.58 13.43
CA GLU A 91 13.50 -20.96 12.12
C GLU A 91 12.66 -19.83 11.49
N ILE A 92 11.79 -19.20 12.28
CA ILE A 92 11.00 -18.04 11.83
C ILE A 92 11.91 -16.84 11.54
N ALA A 93 12.90 -16.57 12.40
CA ALA A 93 13.86 -15.48 12.17
C ALA A 93 14.64 -15.66 10.85
N GLN A 94 15.19 -16.86 10.61
CA GLN A 94 15.93 -17.18 9.39
C GLN A 94 15.02 -17.16 8.16
N GLY A 95 13.79 -17.65 8.31
CA GLY A 95 12.76 -17.61 7.28
C GLY A 95 12.47 -16.19 6.81
N ILE A 96 12.30 -15.24 7.74
CA ILE A 96 12.13 -13.81 7.45
C ILE A 96 13.39 -13.23 6.82
N ARG A 97 14.57 -13.48 7.42
CA ARG A 97 15.84 -12.91 6.98
C ARG A 97 16.17 -13.27 5.54
N SER A 98 15.93 -14.52 5.15
CA SER A 98 16.15 -15.00 3.78
C SER A 98 15.23 -14.34 2.74
N LYS A 99 14.04 -13.88 3.14
CA LYS A 99 13.04 -13.26 2.26
C LYS A 99 13.05 -11.72 2.31
N TRP A 100 13.73 -11.14 3.29
CA TRP A 100 13.67 -9.69 3.57
C TRP A 100 14.14 -8.82 2.39
N ASN A 101 15.16 -9.27 1.65
CA ASN A 101 15.62 -8.54 0.47
C ASN A 101 14.54 -8.50 -0.64
N ALA A 102 13.85 -9.61 -0.89
CA ALA A 102 12.75 -9.64 -1.87
C ALA A 102 11.61 -8.71 -1.44
N PHE A 103 11.24 -8.75 -0.16
CA PHE A 103 10.23 -7.87 0.41
C PHE A 103 10.59 -6.39 0.22
N THR A 104 11.80 -5.97 0.61
CA THR A 104 12.24 -4.57 0.52
C THR A 104 12.36 -4.07 -0.92
N VAL A 105 12.81 -4.92 -1.85
CA VAL A 105 12.82 -4.61 -3.29
C VAL A 105 11.40 -4.38 -3.82
N CYS A 106 10.44 -5.25 -3.46
CA CYS A 106 9.04 -5.05 -3.82
C CYS A 106 8.51 -3.73 -3.25
N VAL A 107 8.72 -3.46 -1.96
CA VAL A 107 8.25 -2.22 -1.31
C VAL A 107 8.82 -0.99 -2.01
N GLY A 108 10.11 -0.99 -2.36
CA GLY A 108 10.71 0.12 -3.11
C GLY A 108 10.08 0.34 -4.49
N ARG A 109 9.83 -0.75 -5.23
CA ARG A 109 9.17 -0.70 -6.54
C ARG A 109 7.72 -0.20 -6.45
N GLU A 110 6.97 -0.68 -5.48
CA GLU A 110 5.57 -0.27 -5.27
C GLU A 110 5.47 1.17 -4.74
N ALA A 111 6.33 1.56 -3.80
CA ALA A 111 6.38 2.93 -3.28
C ALA A 111 6.76 3.95 -4.36
N ALA A 112 7.62 3.58 -5.31
CA ALA A 112 7.96 4.43 -6.45
C ALA A 112 6.75 4.78 -7.34
N LYS A 113 5.68 3.95 -7.33
CA LYS A 113 4.43 4.23 -8.05
C LYS A 113 3.61 5.33 -7.39
N LEU A 114 3.86 5.63 -6.12
CA LEU A 114 3.15 6.66 -5.36
C LEU A 114 3.74 8.06 -5.57
N VAL A 115 4.94 8.17 -6.14
CA VAL A 115 5.59 9.46 -6.44
C VAL A 115 5.14 9.93 -7.82
N PRO A 116 4.48 11.09 -7.95
CA PRO A 116 4.13 11.66 -9.25
C PRO A 116 5.41 11.87 -10.08
N ARG A 117 5.40 11.41 -11.34
CA ARG A 117 6.50 11.72 -12.27
C ARG A 117 6.35 13.17 -12.74
N PRO A 118 7.46 13.92 -12.90
CA PRO A 118 7.44 15.28 -13.44
C PRO A 118 6.97 15.33 -14.90
#